data_AF-A0A5B9G1X4-F1
#
_entry.id   AF-A0A5B9G1X4-F1
#
_cell.length_a   1.000
_cell.length_b   1.000
_cell.length_c   1.000
_cell.angle_alpha   90.00
_cell.angle_beta   90.00
_cell.angle_gamma   90.00
#
_symmetry.space_group_name_H-M   'P 1'
#
loop_
_entity.id
_entity.type
_entity.pdbx_description
1 polymer ?
#
loop_
_entity_poly.entity_id
_entity_poly.type
_entity_poly.pdbx_seq_one_letter_code
_entity_poly.pdbx_strand_id
1 'polypeptide(L)'
;MTLVDTPATGVVDASPLITSAEYESVSITVESIPVEARGFLIAAAILSSLLVIGICAVVAWLCVRVFVGRPFVRSATWGIGVASILVILAGLGTPFLTGLAHAEIVESLNLEEAGLPLFMVDIDMAPLGWGLALAVVAGAFEIGQRMQRDTEGLI
;
A
#
# COMPACT_ATOMS: atom_id res chain seq x y z
N MET A 1 -1.56 -21.65 6.09
CA MET A 1 -1.03 -21.19 7.38
C MET A 1 -2.25 -20.90 8.23
N THR A 2 -2.55 -21.78 9.18
CA THR A 2 -3.80 -21.79 9.95
C THR A 2 -3.77 -20.64 10.94
N LEU A 3 -4.71 -19.69 10.79
CA LEU A 3 -5.00 -18.70 11.81
C LEU A 3 -5.40 -19.46 13.07
N VAL A 4 -4.72 -19.20 14.18
CA VAL A 4 -5.16 -19.68 15.49
C VAL A 4 -6.34 -18.79 15.84
N ASP A 5 -7.54 -19.21 15.43
CA ASP A 5 -8.78 -18.57 15.85
C ASP A 5 -8.92 -18.81 17.35
N THR A 6 -8.63 -17.79 18.15
CA THR A 6 -8.90 -17.84 19.59
C THR A 6 -10.43 -17.79 19.74
N PRO A 7 -11.10 -18.90 20.10
CA PRO A 7 -12.55 -18.95 20.09
C PRO A 7 -13.10 -17.94 21.11
N ALA A 8 -14.10 -17.16 20.71
CA ALA A 8 -14.85 -16.27 21.60
C ALA A 8 -15.82 -17.10 22.47
N THR A 9 -15.26 -17.96 23.33
CA THR A 9 -15.98 -18.94 24.15
C THR A 9 -17.10 -18.30 24.97
N GLY A 10 -16.87 -17.10 25.52
CA GLY A 10 -17.89 -16.36 26.26
C GLY A 10 -19.12 -15.93 25.44
N VAL A 11 -19.03 -15.86 24.11
CA VAL A 11 -20.15 -15.52 23.22
C VAL A 11 -20.91 -16.78 22.80
N VAL A 12 -20.19 -17.88 22.54
CA VAL A 12 -20.78 -19.18 22.23
C VAL A 12 -21.57 -19.71 23.43
N ASP A 13 -21.07 -19.49 24.65
CA ASP A 13 -21.74 -19.90 25.89
C ASP A 13 -22.99 -19.06 26.22
N ALA A 14 -23.19 -17.92 25.56
CA ALA A 14 -24.34 -17.04 25.81
C ALA A 14 -25.64 -17.52 25.14
N SER A 15 -25.56 -18.35 24.09
CA SER A 15 -26.75 -18.89 23.44
C SER A 15 -26.44 -20.19 22.68
N PRO A 16 -27.24 -21.25 22.87
CA PRO A 16 -27.08 -22.53 22.16
C PRO A 16 -27.39 -22.43 20.65
N LEU A 17 -27.80 -21.26 20.15
CA LEU A 17 -28.01 -20.98 18.73
C LEU A 17 -26.75 -20.52 18.00
N ILE A 18 -25.66 -20.21 18.71
CA ILE A 18 -24.41 -19.70 18.11
C ILE A 18 -23.47 -20.88 17.87
N THR A 19 -23.11 -21.12 16.61
CA THR A 19 -22.27 -22.28 16.20
C THR A 19 -20.78 -21.93 16.13
N SER A 20 -20.43 -20.68 15.83
CA SER A 20 -19.06 -20.15 15.90
C SER A 20 -19.08 -18.67 16.24
N ALA A 21 -18.05 -18.20 16.93
CA ALA A 21 -17.83 -16.79 17.22
C ALA A 21 -16.32 -16.50 17.15
N GLU A 22 -15.97 -15.53 16.30
CA GLU A 22 -14.61 -15.11 16.01
C GLU A 22 -14.47 -13.63 16.36
N TYR A 23 -13.28 -13.22 16.80
CA TYR A 23 -12.96 -11.81 17.03
C TYR A 23 -12.36 -11.21 15.75
N GLU A 24 -13.08 -10.27 15.12
CA GLU A 24 -12.60 -9.57 13.92
C GLU A 24 -11.51 -8.54 14.25
N SER A 25 -11.57 -7.90 15.44
CA SER A 25 -10.58 -6.91 15.85
C SER A 25 -10.36 -6.89 17.36
N VAL A 26 -9.11 -6.63 17.77
CA VAL A 26 -8.71 -6.41 19.16
C VAL A 26 -7.95 -5.09 19.22
N SER A 27 -8.45 -4.12 19.99
CA SER A 27 -7.78 -2.84 20.20
C SER A 27 -7.03 -2.85 21.53
N ILE A 28 -5.70 -2.68 21.48
CA ILE A 28 -4.85 -2.60 22.67
C ILE A 28 -4.31 -1.19 22.79
N THR A 29 -4.56 -0.54 23.93
CA THR A 29 -3.99 0.78 24.25
C THR A 29 -2.79 0.57 25.16
N VAL A 30 -1.61 0.96 24.69
CA VAL A 30 -0.35 0.84 25.44
C VAL A 30 0.09 2.22 25.90
N GLU A 31 0.60 2.32 27.13
CA GLU A 31 1.05 3.59 27.71
C GLU A 31 2.36 4.09 27.10
N SER A 32 3.21 3.18 26.61
CA SER A 32 4.41 3.52 25.84
C SER A 32 4.67 2.50 24.73
N ILE A 33 5.00 3.00 23.54
CA ILE A 33 5.36 2.19 22.38
C ILE A 33 6.89 2.02 22.37
N PRO A 34 7.43 0.80 22.17
CA PRO A 34 8.87 0.57 22.04
C PRO A 34 9.49 1.42 20.92
N VAL A 35 10.74 1.86 21.12
CA VAL A 35 11.42 2.82 20.24
C VAL A 35 11.56 2.29 18.81
N GLU A 36 11.76 0.98 18.65
CA GLU A 36 11.95 0.33 17.35
C GLU A 36 10.64 0.32 16.54
N ALA A 37 9.52 -0.06 17.17
CA ALA A 37 8.20 0.02 16.55
C ALA A 37 7.82 1.46 16.15
N ARG A 38 8.22 2.48 16.93
CA ARG A 38 8.00 3.90 16.56
C ARG A 38 8.70 4.25 15.26
N GLY A 39 9.91 3.75 15.02
CA GLY A 39 10.65 3.97 13.77
C GLY A 39 9.89 3.44 12.55
N PHE A 40 9.40 2.20 12.63
CA PHE A 40 8.63 1.57 11.55
C PHE A 40 7.29 2.26 11.32
N LEU A 41 6.56 2.66 12.37
CA LEU A 41 5.30 3.39 12.24
C LEU A 41 5.50 4.77 11.60
N ILE A 42 6.56 5.49 11.98
CA ILE A 42 6.90 6.77 11.37
C ILE A 42 7.25 6.56 9.89
N ALA A 43 8.06 5.55 9.56
CA ALA A 43 8.40 5.22 8.18
C ALA A 43 7.16 4.88 7.35
N ALA A 44 6.23 4.08 7.89
CA ALA A 44 4.97 3.75 7.24
C ALA A 44 4.09 4.99 7.00
N ALA A 45 3.98 5.88 7.99
CA ALA A 45 3.21 7.13 7.89
C ALA A 45 3.81 8.10 6.87
N ILE A 46 5.15 8.23 6.85
CA ILE A 46 5.86 9.01 5.85
C ILE A 46 5.59 8.44 4.47
N LEU A 47 5.75 7.12 4.29
CA LEU A 47 5.57 6.45 3.00
C LEU A 47 4.14 6.62 2.46
N SER A 48 3.13 6.47 3.32
CA SER A 48 1.72 6.69 2.96
C SER A 48 1.46 8.15 2.58
N SER A 49 2.05 9.10 3.32
CA SER A 49 1.90 10.53 2.99
C SER A 49 2.59 10.87 1.68
N LEU A 50 3.77 10.30 1.44
CA LEU A 50 4.54 10.47 0.21
C LEU A 50 3.79 9.91 -1.00
N LEU A 51 3.01 8.83 -0.82
CA LEU A 51 2.16 8.30 -1.88
C LEU A 51 1.11 9.32 -2.32
N VAL A 52 0.34 9.86 -1.39
CA VAL A 52 -0.72 10.84 -1.69
C VAL A 52 -0.12 12.10 -2.32
N ILE A 53 0.96 12.63 -1.73
CA ILE A 53 1.65 13.82 -2.26
C ILE A 53 2.20 13.53 -3.66
N GLY A 54 2.81 12.36 -3.87
CA GLY A 54 3.38 11.94 -5.15
C GLY A 54 2.34 11.84 -6.25
N ILE A 55 1.19 11.21 -5.97
CA ILE A 55 0.07 11.11 -6.91
C ILE A 55 -0.46 12.50 -7.25
N CYS A 56 -0.73 13.34 -6.25
CA CYS A 56 -1.18 14.71 -6.47
C CYS A 56 -0.18 15.52 -7.31
N ALA A 57 1.12 15.38 -7.04
CA ALA A 57 2.17 16.05 -7.80
C ALA A 57 2.23 15.59 -9.26
N VAL A 58 2.13 14.28 -9.53
CA VAL A 58 2.09 13.75 -10.91
C VAL A 58 0.85 14.24 -11.64
N VAL A 59 -0.33 14.20 -11.01
CA VAL A 59 -1.58 14.68 -11.60
C VAL A 59 -1.50 16.17 -11.90
N ALA A 60 -1.07 16.99 -10.93
CA ALA A 60 -0.91 18.43 -11.13
C ALA A 60 0.08 18.73 -12.27
N TRP A 61 1.18 18.00 -12.33
CA TRP A 61 2.18 18.15 -13.38
C TRP A 61 1.65 17.76 -14.77
N LEU A 62 0.89 16.65 -14.86
CA LEU A 62 0.21 16.24 -16.09
C LEU A 62 -0.80 17.30 -16.54
N CYS A 63 -1.61 17.83 -15.62
CA CYS A 63 -2.56 18.91 -15.92
C CYS A 63 -1.85 20.13 -16.50
N VAL A 64 -0.79 20.62 -15.84
CA VAL A 64 0.01 21.77 -16.33
C VAL A 64 0.58 21.49 -17.73
N ARG A 65 1.10 20.27 -17.96
CA ARG A 65 1.64 19.88 -19.28
C ARG A 65 0.60 19.86 -20.38
N VAL A 66 -0.61 19.37 -20.08
CA VAL A 66 -1.75 19.38 -21.01
C VAL A 66 -2.16 20.82 -21.32
N PHE A 67 -2.25 21.69 -20.31
CA PHE A 67 -2.57 23.11 -20.50
C PHE A 67 -1.53 23.88 -21.35
N VAL A 68 -0.25 23.53 -21.24
CA VAL A 68 0.83 24.15 -22.03
C VAL A 68 0.87 23.63 -23.49
N GLY A 69 -0.07 22.76 -23.90
CA GLY A 69 -0.22 22.31 -25.28
C GLY A 69 0.85 21.31 -25.73
N ARG A 70 1.57 20.68 -24.80
CA ARG A 70 2.53 19.61 -25.08
C ARG A 70 2.12 18.28 -24.43
N PRO A 71 0.95 17.70 -24.80
CA PRO A 71 0.44 16.48 -24.18
C PRO A 71 1.27 15.22 -24.49
N PHE A 72 1.97 15.17 -25.64
CA PHE A 72 2.68 13.96 -26.12
C PHE A 72 4.22 14.04 -26.04
N VAL A 73 4.79 14.80 -25.11
CA VAL A 73 6.26 14.80 -24.93
C VAL A 73 6.72 13.65 -24.04
N ARG A 74 7.97 13.18 -24.25
CA ARG A 74 8.61 12.06 -23.53
C ARG A 74 8.51 12.14 -22.00
N SER A 75 8.28 13.34 -21.46
CA SER A 75 8.08 13.53 -20.03
C SER A 75 6.75 12.95 -19.53
N ALA A 76 5.64 13.04 -20.28
CA ALA A 76 4.34 12.53 -19.82
C ALA A 76 4.38 11.01 -19.53
N THR A 77 5.03 10.25 -20.42
CA THR A 77 5.32 8.82 -20.27
C THR A 77 6.11 8.53 -18.99
N TRP A 78 7.16 9.32 -18.74
CA TRP A 78 7.98 9.19 -17.53
C TRP A 78 7.19 9.50 -16.26
N GLY A 79 6.28 10.50 -16.29
CA GLY A 79 5.43 10.84 -15.15
C GLY A 79 4.49 9.69 -14.76
N ILE A 80 3.87 9.04 -15.74
CA ILE A 80 2.98 7.89 -15.51
C ILE A 80 3.79 6.67 -15.03
N GLY A 81 4.98 6.45 -15.60
CA GLY A 81 5.91 5.42 -15.13
C GLY A 81 6.31 5.64 -13.66
N VAL A 82 6.70 6.86 -13.29
CA VAL A 82 7.03 7.21 -11.90
C VAL A 82 5.83 7.00 -10.97
N ALA A 83 4.62 7.41 -11.39
CA ALA A 83 3.40 7.15 -10.61
C ALA A 83 3.15 5.66 -10.39
N SER A 84 3.33 4.82 -11.43
CA SER A 84 3.16 3.37 -11.29
C SER A 84 4.09 2.76 -10.25
N ILE A 85 5.38 3.08 -10.31
CA ILE A 85 6.39 2.61 -9.35
C ILE A 85 6.05 3.09 -7.93
N LEU A 86 5.65 4.36 -7.80
CA LEU A 86 5.32 4.96 -6.53
C LEU A 86 4.08 4.31 -5.89
N VAL A 87 3.04 4.02 -6.68
CA VAL A 87 1.84 3.29 -6.22
C VAL A 87 2.19 1.88 -5.75
N ILE A 88 3.04 1.14 -6.47
CA ILE A 88 3.45 -0.22 -6.09
C ILE A 88 4.28 -0.18 -4.80
N LEU A 89 5.30 0.67 -4.75
CA LEU A 89 6.24 0.73 -3.63
C LEU A 89 5.57 1.17 -2.34
N ALA A 90 4.75 2.21 -2.37
CA ALA A 90 4.10 2.66 -1.15
C ALA A 90 2.84 1.84 -0.82
N GLY A 91 2.11 1.34 -1.83
CA GLY A 91 0.97 0.46 -1.62
C GLY A 91 1.33 -0.88 -0.98
N LEU A 92 2.48 -1.47 -1.32
CA LEU A 92 2.98 -2.70 -0.69
C LEU A 92 3.91 -2.42 0.50
N GLY A 93 4.67 -1.33 0.46
CA GLY A 93 5.64 -0.99 1.50
C GLY A 93 4.98 -0.55 2.80
N THR A 94 3.86 0.19 2.75
CA THR A 94 3.14 0.62 3.96
C THR A 94 2.61 -0.56 4.79
N PRO A 95 1.80 -1.50 4.25
CA PRO A 95 1.30 -2.64 5.02
C PRO A 95 2.44 -3.53 5.56
N PHE A 96 3.54 -3.64 4.80
CA PHE A 96 4.72 -4.38 5.24
C PHE A 96 5.40 -3.71 6.46
N LEU A 97 5.63 -2.40 6.41
CA LEU A 97 6.22 -1.65 7.52
C LEU A 97 5.32 -1.63 8.76
N THR A 98 4.00 -1.51 8.58
CA THR A 98 3.06 -1.61 9.71
C THR A 98 3.03 -3.01 10.31
N GLY A 99 3.17 -4.05 9.48
CA GLY A 99 3.31 -5.43 9.92
C GLY A 99 4.51 -5.65 10.84
N LEU A 100 5.68 -5.15 10.42
CA LEU A 100 6.89 -5.20 11.23
C LEU A 100 6.74 -4.41 12.54
N ALA A 101 6.12 -3.22 12.48
CA ALA A 101 5.84 -2.46 13.69
C ALA A 101 4.96 -3.22 14.68
N HIS A 102 3.92 -3.90 14.19
CA HIS A 102 3.03 -4.69 15.03
C HIS A 102 3.74 -5.92 15.60
N ALA A 103 4.62 -6.55 14.84
CA ALA A 103 5.43 -7.68 15.32
C ALA A 103 6.28 -7.31 16.53
N GLU A 104 7.01 -6.20 16.42
CA GLU A 104 7.84 -5.65 17.51
C GLU A 104 7.00 -5.30 18.74
N ILE A 105 5.77 -4.80 18.54
CA ILE A 105 4.85 -4.49 19.65
C ILE A 105 4.43 -5.80 20.33
N VAL A 106 4.01 -6.83 19.59
CA VAL A 106 3.59 -8.12 20.15
C VAL A 106 4.74 -8.77 20.92
N GLU A 107 5.96 -8.76 20.37
CA GLU A 107 7.15 -9.28 21.02
C GLU A 107 7.47 -8.51 22.32
N SER A 108 7.47 -7.17 22.28
CA SER A 108 7.79 -6.34 23.46
C SER A 108 6.82 -6.48 24.63
N LEU A 109 5.54 -6.80 24.35
CA LEU A 109 4.49 -6.99 25.34
C LEU A 109 4.30 -8.46 25.75
N ASN A 110 5.11 -9.38 25.22
CA ASN A 110 5.01 -10.83 25.43
C ASN A 110 3.59 -11.37 25.14
N LEU A 111 2.93 -10.80 24.14
CA LEU A 111 1.54 -11.13 23.77
C LEU A 111 1.44 -12.45 22.99
N GLU A 112 2.58 -13.09 22.68
CA GLU A 112 2.64 -14.42 22.09
C GLU A 112 1.98 -15.46 23.03
N GLU A 113 2.19 -15.34 24.34
CA GLU A 113 1.52 -16.20 25.34
C GLU A 113 0.00 -16.00 25.38
N ALA A 114 -0.49 -14.84 24.95
CA ALA A 114 -1.91 -14.55 24.79
C ALA A 114 -2.50 -15.09 23.46
N GLY A 115 -1.68 -15.77 22.64
CA GLY A 115 -2.08 -16.36 21.37
C GLY A 115 -2.09 -15.39 20.19
N LEU A 116 -1.52 -14.19 20.33
CA LEU A 116 -1.41 -13.24 19.23
C LEU A 116 -0.24 -13.62 18.31
N PRO A 117 -0.45 -13.67 16.98
CA PRO A 117 0.60 -14.02 16.04
C PRO A 117 1.67 -12.91 16.01
N LEU A 118 2.94 -13.32 16.10
CA LEU A 118 4.11 -12.43 16.02
C LEU A 118 4.16 -11.63 14.72
N PHE A 119 3.60 -12.14 13.62
CA PHE A 119 3.56 -11.39 12.38
C PHE A 119 2.25 -11.67 11.65
N MET A 120 1.44 -10.63 11.51
CA MET A 120 0.22 -10.66 10.71
C MET A 120 0.22 -9.44 9.81
N VAL A 121 0.21 -9.70 8.50
CA VAL A 121 0.11 -8.67 7.48
C VAL A 121 -0.99 -9.08 6.53
N ASP A 122 -2.02 -8.27 6.47
CA ASP A 122 -2.98 -8.32 5.39
C ASP A 122 -2.43 -7.51 4.22
N ILE A 123 -2.13 -8.18 3.11
CA ILE A 123 -1.60 -7.54 1.92
C ILE A 123 -2.72 -7.49 0.88
N ASP A 124 -3.26 -6.29 0.70
CA ASP A 124 -4.13 -6.01 -0.44
C ASP A 124 -3.27 -5.97 -1.73
N MET A 125 -3.67 -6.78 -2.72
CA MET A 125 -3.01 -6.82 -4.03
C MET A 125 -3.51 -5.73 -4.97
N ALA A 126 -4.53 -4.96 -4.60
CA ALA A 126 -5.07 -3.89 -5.43
C ALA A 126 -4.02 -2.86 -5.88
N PRO A 127 -3.10 -2.36 -5.02
CA PRO A 127 -2.08 -1.40 -5.44
C PRO A 127 -1.14 -1.95 -6.53
N LEU A 128 -0.85 -3.25 -6.51
CA LEU A 128 -0.06 -3.90 -7.55
C LEU A 128 -0.80 -3.87 -8.90
N GLY A 129 -2.10 -4.15 -8.88
CA GLY A 129 -2.95 -4.07 -10.07
C GLY A 129 -3.02 -2.66 -10.66
N TRP A 130 -3.25 -1.65 -9.83
CA TRP A 130 -3.29 -0.24 -10.27
C TRP A 130 -1.95 0.24 -10.81
N GLY A 131 -0.85 -0.11 -10.14
CA GLY A 131 0.49 0.21 -10.60
C GLY A 131 0.79 -0.42 -11.95
N LEU A 132 0.51 -1.71 -12.13
CA LEU A 132 0.76 -2.39 -13.39
C LEU A 132 -0.11 -1.83 -14.53
N ALA A 133 -1.37 -1.50 -14.25
CA ALA A 133 -2.24 -0.82 -15.23
C ALA A 133 -1.66 0.52 -15.68
N LEU A 134 -1.15 1.34 -14.74
CA LEU A 134 -0.48 2.60 -15.07
C LEU A 134 0.80 2.37 -15.89
N ALA A 135 1.58 1.33 -15.58
CA ALA A 135 2.78 0.98 -16.34
C ALA A 135 2.45 0.59 -17.78
N VAL A 136 1.37 -0.16 -18.01
CA VAL A 136 0.87 -0.50 -19.36
C VAL A 136 0.46 0.76 -20.12
N VAL A 137 -0.26 1.68 -19.47
CA VAL A 137 -0.64 2.97 -20.07
C VAL A 137 0.60 3.79 -20.45
N ALA A 138 1.62 3.82 -19.59
CA ALA A 138 2.90 4.45 -19.92
C ALA A 138 3.55 3.81 -21.15
N GLY A 139 3.60 2.47 -21.21
CA GLY A 139 4.14 1.74 -22.36
C GLY A 139 3.39 2.05 -23.67
N ALA A 140 2.07 2.16 -23.62
CA ALA A 140 1.26 2.53 -24.78
C ALA A 140 1.60 3.95 -25.29
N PHE A 141 1.81 4.92 -24.38
CA PHE A 141 2.24 6.26 -24.76
C PHE A 141 3.66 6.29 -25.34
N GLU A 142 4.58 5.46 -24.83
CA GLU A 142 5.92 5.34 -25.39
C GLU A 142 5.90 4.84 -26.84
N ILE A 143 5.09 3.82 -27.12
CA ILE A 143 4.91 3.26 -28.47
C ILE A 143 4.31 4.31 -29.40
N GLY A 144 3.27 5.03 -28.97
CA GLY A 144 2.65 6.09 -29.76
C GLY A 144 3.63 7.22 -30.11
N GLN A 145 4.49 7.62 -29.16
CA GLN A 145 5.53 8.62 -29.40
C GLN A 145 6.59 8.16 -30.39
N ARG A 146 6.93 6.87 -30.39
CA ARG A 146 7.88 6.32 -31.36
C ARG A 146 7.32 6.41 -32.77
N MET A 147 6.05 6.04 -32.96
CA MET A 147 5.38 6.14 -34.27
C MET A 147 5.28 7.58 -34.79
N GLN A 148 5.04 8.56 -33.91
CA GLN A 148 5.01 9.98 -34.29
C GLN A 148 6.37 10.46 -34.80
N ARG A 149 7.48 10.12 -34.12
CA ARG A 149 8.84 10.49 -34.57
C ARG A 149 9.19 9.88 -35.92
N ASP A 150 8.79 8.63 -36.15
CA ASP A 150 9.09 7.95 -37.42
C ASP A 150 8.37 8.61 -38.61
N THR A 151 7.23 9.28 -38.36
CA THR A 151 6.47 10.02 -39.38
C THR A 151 7.03 11.42 -39.62
N GLU A 152 7.52 12.10 -38.58
CA GLU A 152 8.17 13.42 -38.70
C GLU A 152 9.51 13.38 -39.45
N GLY A 153 10.16 12.21 -39.53
CA GLY A 153 11.42 12.02 -40.28
C GLY A 153 11.27 11.71 -41.77
N LEU A 154 10.05 11.62 -42.30
CA LEU A 154 9.74 11.27 -43.70
C LEU A 154 9.44 12.49 -44.60
N ILE A 155 9.62 13.71 -44.08
CA ILE A 155 9.47 14.99 -44.80
C ILE A 155 10.79 15.72 -44.94
#